data_AF-A0A922VNF5-F1
#
_entry.id   AF-A0A922VNF5-F1
#
_cell.length_a   1.000
_cell.length_b   1.000
_cell.length_c   1.000
_cell.angle_alpha   90.00
_cell.angle_beta   90.00
_cell.angle_gamma   90.00
#
_symmetry.space_group_name_H-M   'P 1'
#
loop_
_entity.id
_entity.type
_entity.pdbx_description
1 polymer ?
#
loop_
_entity_poly.entity_id
_entity_poly.type
_entity_poly.pdbx_seq_one_letter_code
_entity_poly.pdbx_strand_id
1 'polypeptide(L)'
;MVRGPISLVIVGIVSLVGLAVVFGGPQVFEKVLPPSAISFVDDLGGKAGKTSLVGGAVRAGDSPADFLNNSKEGLDAIGPIAAGAGNGAVFIADVISGYSTQVATDVPAEITTIRPILGCLLTPPQPGTVVGHATSGRSDLATALSTYGDRHLAEAVQTFVNLYRKTGKADPETSAGIAYEAYDVAVTETDTPVYLVLENRYGNRIWNIHLAEGARIERVVLLGGDQAGVANLDPVIPVEVILNDGLDACGIRPAYDLNPGHLFFQSLENGAMSAEEAETRLAALRSAVDAFDVWFRDSFGVLAGQSRVGFDKGTISLIGPVPGEVDPKAVYAPIAGAKIRMTQDKFFEIEGQQAEGEDFASRVIAIAKAFAFGDLDTLRQGVNF
;
A
#
# COMPACT_ATOMS: atom_id res chain seq x y z
N MET A 1 1.15 -58.17 -4.96
CA MET A 1 2.27 -57.36 -4.44
C MET A 1 1.82 -55.90 -4.35
N VAL A 2 1.58 -55.46 -3.12
CA VAL A 2 1.59 -54.10 -2.54
C VAL A 2 1.07 -52.91 -3.40
N ARG A 3 -0.26 -52.74 -3.47
CA ARG A 3 -0.92 -51.44 -3.78
C ARG A 3 -1.87 -50.95 -2.66
N GLY A 4 -1.98 -51.70 -1.56
CA GLY A 4 -2.87 -51.37 -0.44
C GLY A 4 -2.43 -50.24 0.50
N PRO A 5 -1.13 -50.05 0.84
CA PRO A 5 -0.76 -49.12 1.91
C PRO A 5 -0.70 -47.64 1.47
N ILE A 6 -0.47 -47.35 0.18
CA ILE A 6 -0.32 -45.97 -0.30
C ILE A 6 -1.67 -45.23 -0.34
N SER A 7 -2.75 -45.92 -0.72
CA SER A 7 -4.09 -45.31 -0.71
C SER A 7 -4.59 -44.98 0.69
N LEU A 8 -4.20 -45.76 1.71
CA LEU A 8 -4.58 -45.54 3.11
C LEU A 8 -3.85 -44.33 3.72
N VAL A 9 -2.59 -44.11 3.33
CA VAL A 9 -1.82 -42.94 3.76
C VAL A 9 -2.38 -41.65 3.15
N ILE A 10 -2.73 -41.67 1.86
CA ILE A 10 -3.30 -40.48 1.18
C ILE A 10 -4.66 -40.10 1.78
N VAL A 11 -5.54 -41.08 2.01
CA VAL A 11 -6.84 -40.82 2.64
C VAL A 11 -6.67 -40.31 4.08
N GLY A 12 -5.73 -40.87 4.85
CA GLY A 12 -5.42 -40.41 6.20
C GLY A 12 -4.92 -38.96 6.27
N ILE A 13 -4.07 -38.56 5.32
CA ILE A 13 -3.55 -37.18 5.23
C ILE A 13 -4.67 -36.21 4.84
N VAL A 14 -5.51 -36.56 3.87
CA VAL A 14 -6.64 -35.71 3.43
C VAL A 14 -7.68 -35.54 4.55
N SER A 15 -7.95 -36.60 5.33
CA SER A 15 -8.84 -36.49 6.49
C SER A 15 -8.27 -35.63 7.62
N LEU A 16 -6.96 -35.71 7.88
CA LEU A 16 -6.28 -34.86 8.88
C LEU A 16 -6.26 -33.38 8.46
N VAL A 17 -6.03 -33.11 7.17
CA VAL A 17 -6.09 -31.75 6.59
C VAL A 17 -7.50 -31.18 6.70
N GLY A 18 -8.54 -31.98 6.38
CA GLY A 18 -9.93 -31.55 6.55
C GLY A 18 -10.30 -31.24 8.00
N LEU A 19 -9.82 -32.04 8.95
CA LEU A 19 -10.02 -31.81 10.39
C LEU A 19 -9.29 -30.54 10.88
N ALA A 20 -8.08 -30.29 10.39
CA ALA A 20 -7.32 -29.08 10.74
C ALA A 20 -7.99 -27.78 10.23
N VAL A 21 -8.58 -27.81 9.03
CA VAL A 21 -9.31 -26.67 8.45
C VAL A 21 -10.61 -26.38 9.21
N VAL A 22 -11.33 -27.42 9.64
CA VAL A 22 -12.63 -27.27 10.33
C VAL A 22 -12.45 -26.77 11.77
N PHE A 23 -11.38 -27.16 12.47
CA PHE A 23 -11.17 -26.80 13.88
C PHE A 23 -10.15 -25.68 14.13
N GLY A 24 -9.20 -25.45 13.21
CA GLY A 24 -8.09 -24.50 13.41
C GLY A 24 -8.20 -23.18 12.66
N GLY A 25 -9.10 -23.06 11.68
CA GLY A 25 -9.14 -21.91 10.78
C GLY A 25 -7.90 -21.80 9.87
N PRO A 26 -7.89 -20.85 8.91
CA PRO A 26 -6.84 -20.76 7.89
C PRO A 26 -5.43 -20.52 8.45
N GLN A 27 -5.32 -19.89 9.63
CA GLN A 27 -4.04 -19.48 10.22
C GLN A 27 -3.23 -20.62 10.85
N VAL A 28 -3.85 -21.79 11.12
CA VAL A 28 -3.11 -22.97 11.61
C VAL A 28 -2.33 -23.64 10.48
N PHE A 29 -2.76 -23.43 9.23
CA PHE A 29 -2.15 -24.05 8.05
C PHE A 29 -0.74 -23.50 7.74
N GLU A 30 -0.50 -22.22 8.04
CA GLU A 30 0.77 -21.53 7.77
C GLU A 30 1.88 -21.90 8.78
N LYS A 31 1.52 -22.38 9.98
CA LYS A 31 2.50 -22.65 11.06
C LYS A 31 3.01 -24.08 11.13
N VAL A 32 2.36 -25.03 10.46
CA VAL A 32 2.59 -26.48 10.69
C VAL A 32 3.28 -27.18 9.51
N LEU A 33 3.29 -26.59 8.31
CA LEU A 33 3.84 -27.25 7.13
C LEU A 33 5.25 -26.75 6.77
N PRO A 34 6.20 -27.66 6.48
CA PRO A 34 7.50 -27.29 5.93
C PRO A 34 7.34 -26.62 4.56
N PRO A 35 8.22 -25.67 4.18
CA PRO A 35 8.16 -24.99 2.87
C PRO A 35 8.09 -25.93 1.67
N SER A 36 8.71 -27.12 1.77
CA SER A 36 8.70 -28.15 0.71
C SER A 36 7.34 -28.83 0.50
N ALA A 37 6.44 -28.78 1.48
CA ALA A 37 5.08 -29.31 1.35
C ALA A 37 4.15 -28.33 0.63
N ILE A 38 4.39 -27.02 0.83
CA ILE A 38 3.66 -25.94 0.14
C ILE A 38 4.01 -25.96 -1.36
N SER A 39 5.29 -26.07 -1.70
CA SER A 39 5.74 -26.19 -3.09
C SER A 39 5.24 -27.46 -3.79
N PHE A 40 5.09 -28.57 -3.06
CA PHE A 40 4.56 -29.83 -3.62
C PHE A 40 3.06 -29.77 -3.92
N VAL A 41 2.30 -28.98 -3.16
CA VAL A 41 0.87 -28.74 -3.42
C VAL A 41 0.69 -27.84 -4.65
N ASP A 42 1.54 -26.83 -4.83
CA ASP A 42 1.56 -26.01 -6.04
C ASP A 42 1.94 -26.83 -7.29
N ASP A 43 2.88 -27.76 -7.17
CA ASP A 43 3.33 -28.60 -8.29
C ASP A 43 2.33 -29.72 -8.64
N LEU A 44 1.56 -30.22 -7.66
CA LEU A 44 0.44 -31.14 -7.92
C LEU A 44 -0.78 -30.45 -8.56
N GLY A 45 -0.97 -29.14 -8.33
CA GLY A 45 -2.00 -28.33 -8.99
C GLY A 45 -1.71 -28.05 -10.47
N GLY A 46 -0.49 -28.32 -10.94
CA GLY A 46 0.00 -27.90 -12.26
C GLY A 46 -0.56 -28.63 -13.49
N LYS A 47 -1.42 -29.66 -13.37
CA LYS A 47 -1.94 -30.39 -14.55
C LYS A 47 -3.43 -30.73 -14.56
N ALA A 48 -4.21 -30.28 -13.59
CA ALA A 48 -5.67 -30.39 -13.63
C ALA A 48 -6.32 -29.24 -12.87
N GLY A 49 -6.76 -28.21 -13.61
CA GLY A 49 -7.58 -27.13 -13.08
C GLY A 49 -6.77 -26.02 -12.40
N LYS A 50 -6.86 -24.82 -12.98
CA LYS A 50 -6.43 -23.57 -12.37
C LYS A 50 -7.18 -23.35 -11.04
N THR A 51 -6.58 -23.72 -9.93
CA THR A 51 -6.95 -23.27 -8.59
C THR A 51 -5.66 -23.06 -7.81
N SER A 52 -5.09 -21.85 -7.96
CA SER A 52 -4.14 -21.31 -6.99
C SER A 52 -4.91 -20.99 -5.70
N LEU A 53 -4.35 -21.36 -4.56
CA LEU A 53 -4.90 -21.19 -3.21
C LEU A 53 -4.80 -19.74 -2.68
N VAL A 54 -4.77 -18.75 -3.57
CA VAL A 54 -4.93 -17.33 -3.20
C VAL A 54 -6.42 -16.99 -3.31
N GLY A 55 -6.97 -16.43 -2.23
CA GLY A 55 -8.40 -16.29 -2.00
C GLY A 55 -9.20 -15.63 -3.13
N GLY A 56 -10.42 -16.14 -3.31
CA GLY A 56 -11.43 -15.62 -4.23
C GLY A 56 -11.40 -16.37 -5.56
N ALA A 57 -12.51 -17.03 -5.91
CA ALA A 57 -12.71 -17.54 -7.25
C ALA A 57 -12.48 -16.40 -8.25
N VAL A 58 -11.34 -16.43 -8.93
CA VAL A 58 -11.04 -15.54 -10.03
C VAL A 58 -12.18 -15.75 -11.02
N ARG A 59 -13.11 -14.78 -11.09
CA ARG A 59 -13.89 -14.64 -12.31
C ARG A 59 -12.83 -14.51 -13.39
N ALA A 60 -12.78 -15.47 -14.30
CA ALA A 60 -12.02 -15.30 -15.53
C ALA A 60 -12.71 -14.15 -16.28
N GLY A 61 -12.30 -12.92 -15.99
CA GLY A 61 -12.48 -11.81 -16.90
C GLY A 61 -11.56 -12.05 -18.08
N ASP A 62 -12.09 -11.95 -19.28
CA ASP A 62 -11.30 -12.11 -20.50
C ASP A 62 -10.46 -10.85 -20.79
N SER A 63 -10.71 -9.74 -20.08
CA SER A 63 -9.99 -8.47 -20.22
C SER A 63 -9.51 -7.89 -18.87
N PRO A 64 -8.45 -7.06 -18.85
CA PRO A 64 -8.02 -6.36 -17.63
C PRO A 64 -9.12 -5.51 -16.99
N ALA A 65 -10.01 -4.91 -17.79
CA ALA A 65 -11.08 -4.04 -17.31
C ALA A 65 -12.09 -4.79 -16.41
N ASP A 66 -12.26 -6.10 -16.60
CA ASP A 66 -13.16 -6.92 -15.78
C ASP A 66 -12.68 -7.05 -14.32
N PHE A 67 -11.42 -6.74 -14.06
CA PHE A 67 -10.81 -6.74 -12.72
C PHE A 67 -10.76 -5.34 -12.09
N LEU A 68 -11.31 -4.33 -12.75
CA LEU A 68 -11.42 -2.97 -12.23
C LEU A 68 -12.85 -2.71 -11.74
N ASN A 69 -13.01 -2.61 -10.43
CA ASN A 69 -14.29 -2.33 -9.81
C ASN A 69 -14.45 -0.82 -9.56
N ASN A 70 -15.55 -0.26 -10.04
CA ASN A 70 -15.94 1.12 -9.80
C ASN A 70 -16.75 1.21 -8.49
N SER A 71 -16.06 1.39 -7.36
CA SER A 71 -16.63 1.31 -6.02
C SER A 71 -17.11 2.67 -5.50
N LYS A 72 -17.78 2.64 -4.34
CA LYS A 72 -18.25 3.85 -3.65
C LYS A 72 -17.11 4.75 -3.16
N GLU A 73 -15.90 4.19 -3.03
CA GLU A 73 -14.70 4.88 -2.52
C GLU A 73 -13.74 5.26 -3.65
N GLY A 74 -13.89 4.68 -4.85
CA GLY A 74 -12.99 4.93 -5.97
C GLY A 74 -12.87 3.77 -6.93
N LEU A 75 -11.76 3.71 -7.66
CA LEU A 75 -11.39 2.59 -8.50
C LEU A 75 -10.63 1.54 -7.68
N ASP A 76 -11.13 0.30 -7.65
CA ASP A 76 -10.54 -0.80 -6.90
C ASP A 76 -10.09 -1.92 -7.83
N ALA A 77 -8.83 -2.32 -7.75
CA ALA A 77 -8.34 -3.55 -8.34
C ALA A 77 -8.79 -4.76 -7.51
N ILE A 78 -9.53 -5.68 -8.15
CA ILE A 78 -10.01 -6.93 -7.55
C ILE A 78 -9.31 -8.18 -8.13
N GLY A 79 -8.28 -7.97 -8.95
CA GLY A 79 -7.51 -9.03 -9.59
C GLY A 79 -6.10 -8.56 -9.96
N PRO A 80 -5.36 -9.33 -10.79
CA PRO A 80 -3.94 -9.10 -11.08
C PRO A 80 -3.75 -7.99 -12.14
N ILE A 81 -4.22 -6.78 -11.83
CA ILE A 81 -4.12 -5.62 -12.72
C ILE A 81 -3.27 -4.49 -12.12
N ALA A 82 -2.55 -3.79 -12.99
CA ALA A 82 -1.88 -2.54 -12.71
C ALA A 82 -2.70 -1.37 -13.25
N ALA A 83 -2.56 -0.20 -12.62
CA ALA A 83 -3.04 1.04 -13.21
C ALA A 83 -2.09 1.47 -14.33
N GLY A 84 -2.62 1.80 -15.50
CA GLY A 84 -1.91 2.41 -16.62
C GLY A 84 -2.41 3.82 -16.92
N ALA A 85 -1.99 4.36 -18.06
CA ALA A 85 -2.36 5.70 -18.51
C ALA A 85 -3.88 5.93 -18.45
N GLY A 86 -4.29 7.09 -17.90
CA GLY A 86 -5.71 7.44 -17.73
C GLY A 86 -6.45 6.54 -16.73
N ASN A 87 -5.74 5.92 -15.79
CA ASN A 87 -6.25 4.90 -14.86
C ASN A 87 -6.88 3.70 -15.57
N GLY A 88 -6.40 3.36 -16.78
CA GLY A 88 -6.77 2.12 -17.45
C GLY A 88 -6.22 0.89 -16.72
N ALA A 89 -6.88 -0.26 -16.86
CA ALA A 89 -6.38 -1.53 -16.32
C ALA A 89 -5.52 -2.26 -17.35
N VAL A 90 -4.38 -2.79 -16.91
CA VAL A 90 -3.50 -3.68 -17.68
C VAL A 90 -3.12 -4.86 -16.80
N PHE A 91 -2.84 -6.05 -17.36
CA PHE A 91 -2.42 -7.16 -16.50
C PHE A 91 -1.02 -6.93 -15.95
N ILE A 92 -0.81 -7.24 -14.67
CA ILE A 92 0.50 -7.13 -14.01
C ILE A 92 1.55 -7.96 -14.77
N ALA A 93 1.18 -9.16 -15.21
CA ALA A 93 2.06 -10.05 -15.94
C ALA A 93 2.55 -9.46 -17.29
N ASP A 94 1.84 -8.48 -17.85
CA ASP A 94 2.22 -7.84 -19.11
C ASP A 94 3.26 -6.73 -18.91
N VAL A 95 3.38 -6.19 -17.69
CA VAL A 95 4.20 -5.01 -17.41
C VAL A 95 5.42 -5.30 -16.55
N ILE A 96 5.35 -6.34 -15.71
CA ILE A 96 6.42 -6.70 -14.78
C ILE A 96 6.61 -8.22 -14.69
N SER A 97 7.87 -8.64 -14.65
CA SER A 97 8.25 -10.05 -14.49
C SER A 97 8.61 -10.36 -13.03
N GLY A 98 8.18 -11.53 -12.54
CA GLY A 98 8.53 -12.01 -11.19
C GLY A 98 7.80 -11.29 -10.05
N TYR A 99 6.66 -10.66 -10.33
CA TYR A 99 5.90 -9.90 -9.35
C TYR A 99 5.53 -10.72 -8.10
N SER A 100 5.70 -10.11 -6.93
CA SER A 100 5.32 -10.67 -5.64
C SER A 100 4.69 -9.62 -4.75
N THR A 101 3.69 -10.03 -3.98
CA THR A 101 3.03 -9.22 -2.94
C THR A 101 3.48 -9.62 -1.52
N GLN A 102 4.41 -10.57 -1.41
CA GLN A 102 4.94 -11.04 -0.13
C GLN A 102 6.01 -10.06 0.37
N VAL A 103 5.60 -9.00 1.08
CA VAL A 103 6.49 -7.94 1.57
C VAL A 103 6.46 -7.76 3.10
N ALA A 104 5.58 -8.48 3.80
CA ALA A 104 5.34 -8.30 5.24
C ALA A 104 6.58 -8.56 6.10
N THR A 105 7.48 -9.43 5.65
CA THR A 105 8.72 -9.78 6.37
C THR A 105 9.98 -9.24 5.69
N ASP A 106 9.83 -8.40 4.66
CA ASP A 106 10.96 -7.89 3.90
C ASP A 106 11.75 -6.89 4.73
N VAL A 107 13.03 -7.19 4.94
CA VAL A 107 13.97 -6.33 5.64
C VAL A 107 14.92 -5.68 4.63
N PRO A 108 14.97 -4.34 4.53
CA PRO A 108 15.92 -3.66 3.66
C PRO A 108 17.35 -3.84 4.14
N ALA A 109 18.31 -3.78 3.21
CA ALA A 109 19.73 -3.80 3.55
C ALA A 109 20.20 -2.47 4.15
N GLU A 110 19.60 -1.36 3.70
CA GLU A 110 20.00 -0.01 4.11
C GLU A 110 18.79 0.91 4.13
N ILE A 111 18.70 1.72 5.19
CA ILE A 111 17.70 2.78 5.32
C ILE A 111 18.41 4.10 5.49
N THR A 112 18.12 5.04 4.59
CA THR A 112 18.58 6.42 4.67
C THR A 112 17.39 7.33 4.94
N THR A 113 17.47 8.09 6.03
CA THR A 113 16.44 9.10 6.32
C THR A 113 16.61 10.30 5.39
N ILE A 114 15.54 10.66 4.67
CA ILE A 114 15.45 11.89 3.90
C ILE A 114 14.54 12.89 4.62
N ARG A 115 14.76 14.18 4.37
CA ARG A 115 13.97 15.25 4.98
C ARG A 115 13.02 15.86 3.94
N PRO A 116 11.78 16.22 4.33
CA PRO A 116 10.95 17.06 3.50
C PRO A 116 11.67 18.34 3.10
N ILE A 117 11.41 18.82 1.89
CA ILE A 117 11.99 20.08 1.43
C ILE A 117 11.43 21.25 2.25
N LEU A 118 12.22 22.30 2.38
CA LEU A 118 11.76 23.54 3.00
C LEU A 118 11.15 24.44 1.92
N GLY A 119 9.84 24.64 1.98
CA GLY A 119 9.09 25.51 1.07
C GLY A 119 8.17 24.74 0.12
N CYS A 120 7.60 25.47 -0.84
CA CYS A 120 6.51 25.00 -1.71
C CYS A 120 6.92 24.87 -3.18
N LEU A 121 8.23 24.83 -3.46
CA LEU A 121 8.79 24.80 -4.81
C LEU A 121 9.63 23.56 -4.98
N LEU A 122 9.22 22.71 -5.92
CA LEU A 122 9.95 21.52 -6.35
C LEU A 122 10.87 21.86 -7.52
N THR A 123 11.91 21.06 -7.71
CA THR A 123 12.74 21.18 -8.91
C THR A 123 11.94 20.74 -10.13
N PRO A 124 11.68 21.60 -11.14
CA PRO A 124 10.88 21.21 -12.30
C PRO A 124 11.58 20.16 -13.16
N PRO A 125 10.83 19.36 -13.96
CA PRO A 125 11.41 18.39 -14.89
C PRO A 125 12.35 19.04 -15.91
N GLN A 126 13.41 18.33 -16.31
CA GLN A 126 14.27 18.81 -17.38
C GLN A 126 13.54 18.81 -18.74
N PRO A 127 13.90 19.72 -19.66
CA PRO A 127 13.38 19.69 -21.01
C PRO A 127 13.62 18.33 -21.69
N GLY A 128 12.55 17.71 -22.20
CA GLY A 128 12.62 16.40 -22.88
C GLY A 128 12.38 15.19 -21.98
N THR A 129 12.20 15.39 -20.67
CA THR A 129 11.76 14.34 -19.74
C THR A 129 10.24 14.20 -19.76
N VAL A 130 9.75 12.96 -19.65
CA VAL A 130 8.32 12.68 -19.47
C VAL A 130 7.96 12.58 -17.99
N VAL A 131 6.82 13.17 -17.62
CA VAL A 131 6.31 13.08 -16.24
C VAL A 131 5.51 11.79 -16.06
N GLY A 132 5.99 10.93 -15.17
CA GLY A 132 5.25 9.76 -14.70
C GLY A 132 4.56 10.06 -13.38
N HIS A 133 3.25 10.28 -13.42
CA HIS A 133 2.45 10.61 -12.23
C HIS A 133 1.72 9.37 -11.71
N ALA A 134 2.28 8.74 -10.67
CA ALA A 134 1.65 7.63 -9.97
C ALA A 134 0.90 8.11 -8.73
N THR A 135 -0.31 7.60 -8.52
CA THR A 135 -1.11 7.83 -7.30
C THR A 135 -1.35 6.50 -6.59
N SER A 136 -1.26 6.48 -5.26
CA SER A 136 -1.60 5.29 -4.48
C SER A 136 -2.76 5.57 -3.55
N GLY A 137 -3.81 4.74 -3.65
CA GLY A 137 -4.76 4.55 -2.57
C GLY A 137 -4.26 3.48 -1.58
N ARG A 138 -5.16 2.60 -1.15
CA ARG A 138 -4.80 1.45 -0.29
C ARG A 138 -4.14 0.36 -1.13
N SER A 139 -3.03 -0.19 -0.63
CA SER A 139 -2.41 -1.38 -1.23
C SER A 139 -2.70 -2.65 -0.44
N ASP A 140 -2.99 -2.52 0.86
CA ASP A 140 -3.06 -3.63 1.82
C ASP A 140 -1.75 -4.47 1.87
N LEU A 141 -0.63 -3.94 1.37
CA LEU A 141 0.69 -4.57 1.40
C LEU A 141 1.55 -3.99 2.52
N ALA A 142 1.17 -4.25 3.76
CA ALA A 142 1.95 -3.82 4.92
C ALA A 142 3.36 -4.44 4.90
N THR A 143 4.37 -3.63 5.18
CA THR A 143 5.78 -4.04 5.31
C THR A 143 6.15 -4.26 6.78
N ALA A 144 7.33 -4.84 7.03
CA ALA A 144 7.90 -4.94 8.38
C ALA A 144 8.30 -3.58 8.98
N LEU A 145 8.23 -2.49 8.21
CA LEU A 145 8.69 -1.17 8.63
C LEU A 145 7.53 -0.38 9.23
N SER A 146 7.75 0.24 10.38
CA SER A 146 6.77 1.08 11.05
C SER A 146 7.39 2.38 11.54
N THR A 147 6.60 3.43 11.57
CA THR A 147 6.99 4.72 12.13
C THR A 147 5.81 5.39 12.80
N TYR A 148 6.10 6.09 13.89
CA TYR A 148 5.07 6.72 14.69
C TYR A 148 5.65 7.82 15.58
N GLY A 149 4.75 8.57 16.20
CA GLY A 149 5.08 9.73 17.03
C GLY A 149 4.13 9.83 18.21
N ASP A 150 4.18 10.97 18.89
CA ASP A 150 3.43 11.16 20.15
C ASP A 150 1.91 11.12 19.92
N ARG A 151 1.42 11.58 18.76
CA ARG A 151 0.00 11.47 18.38
C ARG A 151 -0.46 10.01 18.32
N HIS A 152 0.27 9.18 17.60
CA HIS A 152 -0.02 7.75 17.45
C HIS A 152 0.02 7.01 18.79
N LEU A 153 1.02 7.32 19.63
CA LEU A 153 1.12 6.75 20.98
C LEU A 153 -0.07 7.17 21.86
N ALA A 154 -0.46 8.44 21.85
CA ALA A 154 -1.60 8.92 22.63
C ALA A 154 -2.92 8.25 22.22
N GLU A 155 -3.17 8.14 20.92
CA GLU A 155 -4.34 7.44 20.36
C GLU A 155 -4.38 5.96 20.76
N ALA A 156 -3.25 5.25 20.65
CA ALA A 156 -3.16 3.85 21.02
C ALA A 156 -3.28 3.61 22.53
N VAL A 157 -2.68 4.48 23.37
CA VAL A 157 -2.86 4.44 24.82
C VAL A 157 -4.32 4.63 25.20
N GLN A 158 -5.01 5.58 24.58
CA GLN A 158 -6.43 5.81 24.84
C GLN A 158 -7.29 4.59 24.48
N THR A 159 -7.04 3.99 23.32
CA THR A 159 -7.71 2.76 22.86
C THR A 159 -7.44 1.60 23.81
N PHE A 160 -6.18 1.38 24.19
CA PHE A 160 -5.77 0.35 25.12
C PHE A 160 -6.44 0.49 26.48
N VAL A 161 -6.42 1.69 27.08
CA VAL A 161 -7.05 1.95 28.39
C VAL A 161 -8.56 1.67 28.34
N ASN A 162 -9.24 2.08 27.27
CA ASN A 162 -10.67 1.83 27.09
C ASN A 162 -10.99 0.33 26.98
N LEU A 163 -10.19 -0.41 26.20
CA LEU A 163 -10.35 -1.86 26.04
C LEU A 163 -10.06 -2.60 27.35
N TYR A 164 -8.98 -2.23 28.04
CA TYR A 164 -8.57 -2.81 29.32
C TYR A 164 -9.64 -2.59 30.38
N ARG A 165 -10.22 -1.38 30.48
CA ARG A 165 -11.35 -1.10 31.38
C ARG A 165 -12.56 -1.99 31.11
N LYS A 166 -12.89 -2.19 29.83
CA LYS A 166 -14.05 -2.97 29.40
C LYS A 166 -13.86 -4.49 29.58
N THR A 167 -12.65 -5.00 29.36
CA THR A 167 -12.42 -6.44 29.19
C THR A 167 -11.39 -7.05 30.14
N GLY A 168 -10.54 -6.24 30.76
CA GLY A 168 -9.38 -6.68 31.54
C GLY A 168 -8.22 -7.21 30.69
N LYS A 169 -8.29 -7.13 29.35
CA LYS A 169 -7.22 -7.61 28.46
C LYS A 169 -6.08 -6.60 28.39
N ALA A 170 -4.89 -7.01 28.79
CA ALA A 170 -3.65 -6.22 28.76
C ALA A 170 -2.87 -6.41 27.46
N ASP A 171 -3.56 -6.42 26.32
CA ASP A 171 -2.96 -6.60 25.01
C ASP A 171 -3.29 -5.36 24.16
N PRO A 172 -2.33 -4.44 23.94
CA PRO A 172 -2.54 -3.29 23.08
C PRO A 172 -2.71 -3.77 21.64
N GLU A 173 -3.74 -3.27 20.97
CA GLU A 173 -3.88 -3.48 19.53
C GLU A 173 -2.68 -2.82 18.82
N THR A 174 -2.13 -3.51 17.82
CA THR A 174 -1.22 -2.88 16.86
C THR A 174 -1.97 -1.74 16.19
N SER A 175 -1.45 -0.51 16.31
CA SER A 175 -2.12 0.66 15.77
C SER A 175 -2.14 0.58 14.25
N ALA A 176 -3.34 0.62 13.66
CA ALA A 176 -3.48 0.79 12.22
C ALA A 176 -2.82 2.11 11.78
N GLY A 177 -2.11 2.09 10.66
CA GLY A 177 -1.52 3.30 10.06
C GLY A 177 -0.10 3.66 10.49
N ILE A 178 0.53 2.92 11.42
CA ILE A 178 1.96 3.12 11.74
C ILE A 178 2.88 2.35 10.78
N ALA A 179 2.40 1.23 10.24
CA ALA A 179 3.15 0.44 9.28
C ALA A 179 3.22 1.16 7.93
N TYR A 180 4.38 1.07 7.27
CA TYR A 180 4.49 1.42 5.87
C TYR A 180 3.81 0.37 5.01
N GLU A 181 3.07 0.82 4.02
CA GLU A 181 2.58 -0.03 2.93
C GLU A 181 3.49 0.07 1.70
N ALA A 182 3.72 -1.05 1.01
CA ALA A 182 4.41 -1.08 -0.27
C ALA A 182 3.46 -0.77 -1.43
N TYR A 183 3.91 0.03 -2.39
CA TYR A 183 3.24 0.20 -3.68
C TYR A 183 4.28 0.14 -4.78
N ASP A 184 4.07 -0.73 -5.75
CA ASP A 184 5.04 -0.99 -6.80
C ASP A 184 4.85 -0.03 -7.99
N VAL A 185 5.95 0.37 -8.62
CA VAL A 185 5.95 1.22 -9.80
C VAL A 185 6.80 0.56 -10.87
N ALA A 186 6.16 0.04 -11.91
CA ALA A 186 6.83 -0.48 -13.09
C ALA A 186 7.09 0.67 -14.08
N VAL A 187 8.35 0.94 -14.38
CA VAL A 187 8.75 1.96 -15.36
C VAL A 187 9.24 1.26 -16.62
N THR A 188 8.49 1.43 -17.70
CA THR A 188 8.74 0.79 -19.01
C THR A 188 9.06 1.80 -20.12
N GLU A 189 8.97 3.09 -19.81
CA GLU A 189 9.43 4.16 -20.69
C GLU A 189 10.96 4.13 -20.86
N THR A 190 11.43 4.03 -22.10
CA THR A 190 12.85 3.88 -22.44
C THR A 190 13.38 4.94 -23.41
N ASP A 191 12.49 5.58 -24.17
CA ASP A 191 12.85 6.57 -25.18
C ASP A 191 13.38 7.84 -24.50
N THR A 192 12.71 8.24 -23.42
CA THR A 192 13.06 9.45 -22.65
C THR A 192 13.23 9.16 -21.16
N PRO A 193 14.03 9.96 -20.43
CA PRO A 193 14.04 9.87 -18.97
C PRO A 193 12.66 10.17 -18.39
N VAL A 194 12.38 9.61 -17.22
CA VAL A 194 11.12 9.78 -16.50
C VAL A 194 11.35 10.64 -15.25
N TYR A 195 10.54 11.68 -15.09
CA TYR A 195 10.37 12.42 -13.84
C TYR A 195 9.19 11.80 -13.09
N LEU A 196 9.46 11.11 -11.98
CA LEU A 196 8.40 10.45 -11.22
C LEU A 196 7.80 11.40 -10.19
N VAL A 197 6.48 11.57 -10.24
CA VAL A 197 5.68 12.17 -9.17
C VAL A 197 4.87 11.06 -8.54
N LEU A 198 5.16 10.75 -7.28
CA LEU A 198 4.61 9.62 -6.54
C LEU A 198 3.74 10.16 -5.42
N GLU A 199 2.44 10.23 -5.67
CA GLU A 199 1.47 10.84 -4.78
C GLU A 199 0.77 9.79 -3.91
N ASN A 200 0.92 9.93 -2.59
CA ASN A 200 0.16 9.16 -1.63
C ASN A 200 -0.85 10.07 -0.93
N ARG A 201 -2.11 9.64 -0.86
CA ARG A 201 -3.15 10.43 -0.20
C ARG A 201 -3.09 10.31 1.32
N TYR A 202 -2.78 9.12 1.85
CA TYR A 202 -2.90 8.83 3.29
C TYR A 202 -1.85 7.83 3.78
N GLY A 203 -1.50 7.91 5.07
CA GLY A 203 -0.66 6.92 5.74
C GLY A 203 0.79 6.91 5.26
N ASN A 204 1.49 5.83 5.61
CA ASN A 204 2.92 5.66 5.37
C ASN A 204 3.16 4.79 4.13
N ARG A 205 3.96 5.25 3.17
CA ARG A 205 4.12 4.57 1.87
C ARG A 205 5.59 4.36 1.50
N ILE A 206 5.95 3.13 1.11
CA ILE A 206 7.18 2.84 0.38
C ILE A 206 6.83 2.56 -1.08
N TRP A 207 7.31 3.43 -1.96
CA TRP A 207 7.23 3.24 -3.40
C TRP A 207 8.37 2.35 -3.86
N ASN A 208 8.05 1.15 -4.34
CA ASN A 208 9.03 0.17 -4.79
C ASN A 208 9.22 0.28 -6.30
N ILE A 209 10.41 0.72 -6.73
CA ILE A 209 10.66 1.03 -8.14
C ILE A 209 11.19 -0.19 -8.89
N HIS A 210 10.62 -0.45 -10.06
CA HIS A 210 11.00 -1.53 -10.96
C HIS A 210 11.27 -0.96 -12.34
N LEU A 211 12.47 -1.15 -12.86
CA LEU A 211 12.86 -0.64 -14.18
C LEU A 211 12.85 -1.76 -15.21
N ALA A 212 12.30 -1.46 -16.39
CA ALA A 212 12.63 -2.20 -17.61
C ALA A 212 14.06 -1.92 -18.04
N GLU A 213 14.64 -2.82 -18.84
CA GLU A 213 15.95 -2.59 -19.43
C GLU A 213 15.95 -1.31 -20.27
N GLY A 214 16.91 -0.41 -20.01
CA GLY A 214 17.04 0.87 -20.71
C GLY A 214 16.17 2.01 -20.15
N ALA A 215 15.24 1.73 -19.22
CA ALA A 215 14.44 2.77 -18.57
C ALA A 215 15.32 3.64 -17.67
N ARG A 216 15.07 4.95 -17.66
CA ARG A 216 15.87 5.94 -16.94
C ARG A 216 14.97 6.85 -16.13
N ILE A 217 15.28 7.06 -14.87
CA ILE A 217 14.60 8.03 -14.02
C ILE A 217 15.51 9.23 -13.82
N GLU A 218 14.98 10.42 -14.07
CA GLU A 218 15.67 11.69 -13.83
C GLU A 218 15.61 12.08 -12.34
N ARG A 219 14.41 11.98 -11.76
CA ARG A 219 14.10 12.45 -10.41
C ARG A 219 12.86 11.76 -9.87
N VAL A 220 12.76 11.69 -8.55
CA VAL A 220 11.54 11.28 -7.84
C VAL A 220 11.06 12.38 -6.90
N VAL A 221 9.78 12.70 -6.97
CA VAL A 221 9.07 13.52 -5.99
C VAL A 221 8.08 12.63 -5.24
N LEU A 222 8.18 12.62 -3.93
CA LEU A 222 7.20 12.00 -3.05
C LEU A 222 6.24 13.07 -2.55
N LEU A 223 4.96 12.93 -2.86
CA LEU A 223 3.93 13.93 -2.61
C LEU A 223 2.85 13.37 -1.67
N GLY A 224 2.62 14.03 -0.54
CA GLY A 224 1.61 13.65 0.43
C GLY A 224 2.00 12.46 1.31
N GLY A 225 0.99 11.89 1.97
CA GLY A 225 1.12 10.87 2.99
C GLY A 225 1.59 11.45 4.33
N ASP A 226 1.48 10.62 5.37
CA ASP A 226 2.02 10.95 6.69
C ASP A 226 3.52 10.76 6.71
N GLN A 227 4.01 9.72 6.04
CA GLN A 227 5.42 9.45 5.75
C GLN A 227 5.56 8.81 4.38
N ALA A 228 6.70 9.02 3.72
CA ALA A 228 6.94 8.53 2.37
C ALA A 228 8.38 8.04 2.20
N GLY A 229 8.56 7.01 1.38
CA GLY A 229 9.87 6.53 0.99
C GLY A 229 9.87 5.87 -0.37
N VAL A 230 11.08 5.60 -0.86
CA VAL A 230 11.33 4.96 -2.14
C VAL A 230 12.39 3.87 -1.99
N ALA A 231 12.10 2.69 -2.53
CA ALA A 231 12.99 1.53 -2.56
C ALA A 231 13.48 1.26 -3.99
N ASN A 232 14.62 0.57 -4.11
CA ASN A 232 15.18 0.12 -5.38
C ASN A 232 15.44 1.25 -6.41
N LEU A 233 15.76 2.44 -5.91
CA LEU A 233 16.11 3.60 -6.72
C LEU A 233 17.63 3.82 -6.70
N ASP A 234 18.22 4.09 -7.86
CA ASP A 234 19.65 4.41 -7.97
C ASP A 234 20.01 5.58 -7.01
N PRO A 235 21.05 5.43 -6.17
CA PRO A 235 21.41 6.43 -5.17
C PRO A 235 21.75 7.82 -5.75
N VAL A 236 22.12 7.91 -7.04
CA VAL A 236 22.43 9.21 -7.67
C VAL A 236 21.18 10.00 -8.07
N ILE A 237 20.02 9.34 -8.18
CA ILE A 237 18.77 9.98 -8.56
C ILE A 237 18.26 10.83 -7.39
N PRO A 238 18.02 12.14 -7.56
CA PRO A 238 17.50 12.98 -6.49
C PRO A 238 16.08 12.59 -6.07
N VAL A 239 15.81 12.72 -4.77
CA VAL A 239 14.47 12.53 -4.18
C VAL A 239 14.09 13.80 -3.42
N GLU A 240 12.96 14.39 -3.77
CA GLU A 240 12.33 15.51 -3.06
C GLU A 240 11.03 15.03 -2.41
N VAL A 241 10.70 15.55 -1.23
CA VAL A 241 9.51 15.11 -0.47
C VAL A 241 8.74 16.31 0.04
N ILE A 242 7.43 16.31 -0.15
CA ILE A 242 6.48 17.17 0.57
C ILE A 242 5.39 16.27 1.14
N LEU A 243 5.34 16.13 2.46
CA LEU A 243 4.31 15.34 3.16
C LEU A 243 3.00 16.13 3.27
N ASN A 244 1.94 15.49 3.78
CA ASN A 244 0.61 16.12 3.90
C ASN A 244 0.63 17.45 4.67
N ASP A 245 1.39 17.55 5.76
CA ASP A 245 1.54 18.78 6.54
C ASP A 245 2.24 19.91 5.74
N GLY A 246 3.23 19.55 4.93
CA GLY A 246 3.90 20.46 4.00
C GLY A 246 2.97 20.93 2.88
N LEU A 247 2.16 20.04 2.30
CA LEU A 247 1.16 20.41 1.29
C LEU A 247 0.13 21.37 1.87
N ASP A 248 -0.39 21.07 3.05
CA ASP A 248 -1.33 21.93 3.76
C ASP A 248 -0.73 23.31 4.06
N ALA A 249 0.53 23.36 4.52
CA ALA A 249 1.24 24.61 4.76
C ALA A 249 1.44 25.43 3.48
N CYS A 250 1.53 24.76 2.34
CA CYS A 250 1.61 25.37 1.02
C CYS A 250 0.24 25.71 0.40
N GLY A 251 -0.87 25.37 1.07
CA GLY A 251 -2.22 25.53 0.53
C GLY A 251 -2.51 24.62 -0.66
N ILE A 252 -1.75 23.53 -0.82
CA ILE A 252 -1.90 22.54 -1.88
C ILE A 252 -2.75 21.40 -1.35
N ARG A 253 -3.80 21.05 -2.07
CA ARG A 253 -4.67 19.92 -1.70
C ARG A 253 -4.90 19.05 -2.93
N PRO A 254 -4.30 17.86 -3.00
CA PRO A 254 -4.61 16.91 -4.07
C PRO A 254 -6.12 16.66 -4.16
N ALA A 255 -6.65 16.84 -5.36
CA ALA A 255 -8.07 16.71 -5.65
C ALA A 255 -8.26 16.15 -7.06
N TYR A 256 -9.21 15.23 -7.19
CA TYR A 256 -9.53 14.56 -8.45
C TYR A 256 -11.03 14.47 -8.64
N ASP A 257 -11.45 14.33 -9.90
CA ASP A 257 -12.83 14.03 -10.23
C ASP A 257 -13.29 12.72 -9.57
N LEU A 258 -14.56 12.68 -9.19
CA LEU A 258 -15.17 11.49 -8.64
C LEU A 258 -15.42 10.47 -9.75
N ASN A 259 -15.13 9.21 -9.47
CA ASN A 259 -15.56 8.11 -10.30
C ASN A 259 -17.10 8.02 -10.33
N PRO A 260 -17.71 7.52 -11.43
CA PRO A 260 -19.17 7.44 -11.53
C PRO A 260 -19.85 6.61 -10.42
N GLY A 261 -19.14 5.61 -9.89
CA GLY A 261 -19.63 4.75 -8.81
C GLY A 261 -19.52 5.37 -7.41
N HIS A 262 -18.97 6.57 -7.27
CA HIS A 262 -18.67 7.17 -5.98
C HIS A 262 -19.93 7.33 -5.09
N LEU A 263 -19.76 7.19 -3.78
CA LEU A 263 -20.84 7.32 -2.79
C LEU A 263 -21.62 8.62 -2.92
N PHE A 264 -20.95 9.68 -3.38
CA PHE A 264 -21.58 10.97 -3.67
C PHE A 264 -22.77 10.85 -4.62
N PHE A 265 -22.59 10.20 -5.78
CA PHE A 265 -23.65 10.05 -6.78
C PHE A 265 -24.73 9.08 -6.29
N GLN A 266 -24.34 8.01 -5.59
CA GLN A 266 -25.29 7.10 -4.95
C GLN A 266 -26.15 7.80 -3.88
N SER A 267 -25.58 8.76 -3.13
CA SER A 267 -26.32 9.51 -2.11
C SER A 267 -27.34 10.44 -2.74
N LEU A 268 -27.01 11.04 -3.87
CA LEU A 268 -27.93 11.86 -4.65
C LEU A 268 -29.06 11.01 -5.24
N GLU A 269 -28.74 9.87 -5.86
CA GLU A 269 -29.73 8.97 -6.47
C GLU A 269 -30.73 8.40 -5.44
N ASN A 270 -30.24 8.03 -4.25
CA ASN A 270 -31.07 7.48 -3.18
C ASN A 270 -31.78 8.55 -2.33
N GLY A 271 -31.65 9.83 -2.68
CA GLY A 271 -32.30 10.94 -1.96
C GLY A 271 -31.73 11.22 -0.56
N ALA A 272 -30.56 10.68 -0.23
CA ALA A 272 -29.85 10.97 1.01
C ALA A 272 -29.18 12.36 1.01
N MET A 273 -29.05 12.97 -0.17
CA MET A 273 -28.52 14.31 -0.39
C MET A 273 -29.49 15.11 -1.29
N SER A 274 -29.73 16.38 -0.97
CA SER A 274 -30.55 17.24 -1.82
C SER A 274 -29.78 17.67 -3.08
N ALA A 275 -30.50 18.04 -4.14
CA ALA A 275 -29.88 18.52 -5.37
C ALA A 275 -29.05 19.80 -5.16
N GLU A 276 -29.53 20.72 -4.31
CA GLU A 276 -28.84 21.97 -3.97
C GLU A 276 -27.54 21.70 -3.18
N GLU A 277 -27.57 20.76 -2.23
CA GLU A 277 -26.39 20.33 -1.50
C GLU A 277 -25.37 19.66 -2.43
N ALA A 278 -25.85 18.81 -3.35
CA ALA A 278 -25.01 18.15 -4.33
C ALA A 278 -24.34 19.16 -5.28
N GLU A 279 -25.08 20.16 -5.77
CA GLU A 279 -24.55 21.22 -6.63
C GLU A 279 -23.44 22.00 -5.90
N THR A 280 -23.68 22.39 -4.65
CA THR A 280 -22.70 23.12 -3.83
C THR A 280 -21.42 22.29 -3.62
N ARG A 281 -21.57 21.00 -3.28
CA ARG A 281 -20.42 20.10 -3.07
C ARG A 281 -19.64 19.83 -4.35
N LEU A 282 -20.32 19.64 -5.49
CA LEU A 282 -19.66 19.46 -6.78
C LEU A 282 -18.94 20.72 -7.24
N ALA A 283 -19.52 21.90 -7.02
CA ALA A 283 -18.86 23.17 -7.34
C ALA A 283 -17.57 23.35 -6.51
N ALA A 284 -17.62 23.03 -5.21
CA ALA A 284 -16.45 23.07 -4.34
C ALA A 284 -15.37 22.05 -4.77
N LEU A 285 -15.77 20.82 -5.13
CA LEU A 285 -14.85 19.82 -5.64
C LEU A 285 -14.18 20.27 -6.95
N ARG A 286 -14.96 20.74 -7.93
CA ARG A 286 -14.42 21.24 -9.20
C ARG A 286 -13.41 22.36 -8.99
N SER A 287 -13.73 23.31 -8.10
CA SER A 287 -12.79 24.37 -7.76
C SER A 287 -11.49 23.84 -7.13
N ALA A 288 -11.56 22.76 -6.36
CA ALA A 288 -10.37 22.12 -5.78
C ALA A 288 -9.56 21.36 -6.84
N VAL A 289 -10.23 20.62 -7.74
CA VAL A 289 -9.60 19.94 -8.88
C VAL A 289 -8.90 20.95 -9.79
N ASP A 290 -9.58 22.02 -10.18
CA ASP A 290 -9.02 23.08 -11.04
C ASP A 290 -7.80 23.73 -10.38
N ALA A 291 -7.87 24.03 -9.07
CA ALA A 291 -6.75 24.62 -8.33
C ALA A 291 -5.55 23.67 -8.28
N PHE A 292 -5.78 22.38 -8.05
CA PHE A 292 -4.72 21.39 -8.02
C PHE A 292 -4.10 21.16 -9.40
N ASP A 293 -4.91 21.09 -10.45
CA ASP A 293 -4.44 20.96 -11.84
C ASP A 293 -3.59 22.16 -12.27
N VAL A 294 -3.96 23.38 -11.88
CA VAL A 294 -3.15 24.58 -12.13
C VAL A 294 -1.80 24.46 -11.44
N TRP A 295 -1.79 24.14 -10.14
CA TRP A 295 -0.54 23.99 -9.39
C TRP A 295 0.35 22.86 -9.96
N PHE A 296 -0.24 21.72 -10.30
CA PHE A 296 0.49 20.56 -10.82
C PHE A 296 1.10 20.86 -12.19
N ARG A 297 0.34 21.53 -13.07
CA ARG A 297 0.86 22.00 -14.36
C ARG A 297 1.97 23.01 -14.20
N ASP A 298 1.82 23.96 -13.29
CA ASP A 298 2.85 24.98 -13.08
C ASP A 298 4.14 24.38 -12.47
N SER A 299 4.03 23.27 -11.74
CA SER A 299 5.16 22.55 -11.13
C SER A 299 5.83 21.53 -12.08
N PHE A 300 5.03 20.80 -12.86
CA PHE A 300 5.50 19.63 -13.63
C PHE A 300 5.22 19.70 -15.13
N GLY A 301 4.43 20.68 -15.60
CA GLY A 301 4.13 20.87 -17.03
C GLY A 301 2.98 20.02 -17.58
N VAL A 302 2.29 19.22 -16.76
CA VAL A 302 1.13 18.39 -17.15
C VAL A 302 -0.04 18.63 -16.19
N LEU A 303 -1.27 18.28 -16.58
CA LEU A 303 -2.42 18.35 -15.66
C LEU A 303 -2.47 17.08 -14.80
N ALA A 304 -2.75 17.21 -13.50
CA ALA A 304 -2.82 16.09 -12.57
C ALA A 304 -3.92 15.11 -12.98
N GLY A 305 -5.11 15.63 -13.31
CA GLY A 305 -6.27 14.83 -13.72
C GLY A 305 -6.06 14.03 -15.01
N GLN A 306 -5.12 14.45 -15.87
CA GLN A 306 -4.82 13.78 -17.15
C GLN A 306 -3.65 12.81 -17.06
N SER A 307 -2.69 13.10 -16.18
CA SER A 307 -1.45 12.32 -16.04
C SER A 307 -1.55 11.20 -15.01
N ARG A 308 -2.56 11.25 -14.13
CA ARG A 308 -2.75 10.30 -13.03
C ARG A 308 -2.77 8.84 -13.52
N VAL A 309 -1.94 8.04 -12.89
CA VAL A 309 -1.91 6.57 -12.98
C VAL A 309 -2.03 6.01 -11.56
N GLY A 310 -3.18 5.45 -11.23
CA GLY A 310 -3.36 4.80 -9.93
C GLY A 310 -4.81 4.53 -9.57
N PHE A 311 -4.99 3.55 -8.70
CA PHE A 311 -6.27 3.13 -8.16
C PHE A 311 -6.41 3.53 -6.69
N ASP A 312 -7.64 3.75 -6.24
CA ASP A 312 -7.97 4.02 -4.83
C ASP A 312 -7.81 2.75 -3.97
N LYS A 313 -7.85 1.58 -4.61
CA LYS A 313 -7.30 0.33 -4.08
C LYS A 313 -6.51 -0.41 -5.16
N GLY A 314 -5.24 -0.69 -4.93
CA GLY A 314 -4.39 -1.42 -5.87
C GLY A 314 -2.93 -1.47 -5.41
N THR A 315 -2.11 -2.31 -6.05
CA THR A 315 -0.74 -2.57 -5.59
C THR A 315 0.35 -2.04 -6.51
N ILE A 316 0.03 -1.71 -7.76
CA ILE A 316 1.04 -1.36 -8.77
C ILE A 316 0.52 -0.37 -9.82
N SER A 317 1.41 0.55 -10.22
CA SER A 317 1.22 1.47 -11.35
C SER A 317 2.27 1.24 -12.44
N LEU A 318 1.85 1.38 -13.70
CA LEU A 318 2.69 1.36 -14.89
C LEU A 318 2.98 2.80 -15.36
N ILE A 319 4.26 3.15 -15.42
CA ILE A 319 4.75 4.41 -15.99
C ILE A 319 5.47 4.12 -17.31
N GLY A 320 4.83 4.52 -18.41
CA GLY A 320 5.27 4.23 -19.77
C GLY A 320 4.27 3.37 -20.54
N PRO A 321 4.61 2.98 -21.77
CA PRO A 321 3.76 2.11 -22.59
C PRO A 321 3.71 0.69 -22.01
N VAL A 322 2.62 -0.03 -22.28
CA VAL A 322 2.57 -1.49 -22.03
C VAL A 322 3.59 -2.15 -22.96
N PRO A 323 4.57 -2.91 -22.44
CA PRO A 323 5.54 -3.61 -23.27
C PRO A 323 4.86 -4.53 -24.31
N GLY A 324 5.27 -4.43 -25.57
CA GLY A 324 4.91 -5.41 -26.60
C GLY A 324 5.63 -6.76 -26.41
N GLU A 325 5.41 -7.71 -27.32
CA GLU A 325 6.02 -9.05 -27.23
C GLU A 325 7.55 -9.04 -27.16
N VAL A 326 8.19 -8.03 -27.75
CA VAL A 326 9.65 -7.89 -27.84
C VAL A 326 10.20 -6.81 -26.92
N ASP A 327 9.35 -5.98 -26.33
CA ASP A 327 9.79 -4.87 -25.48
C ASP A 327 10.08 -5.38 -24.06
N PRO A 328 11.11 -4.84 -23.38
CA PRO A 328 11.46 -5.29 -22.05
C PRO A 328 10.36 -4.92 -21.04
N LYS A 329 9.91 -5.91 -20.28
CA LYS A 329 9.10 -5.69 -19.08
C LYS A 329 9.98 -5.13 -17.95
N ALA A 330 9.36 -4.46 -16.99
CA ALA A 330 10.02 -4.20 -15.72
C ALA A 330 10.37 -5.53 -15.03
N VAL A 331 11.43 -5.54 -14.23
CA VAL A 331 11.81 -6.72 -13.42
C VAL A 331 11.53 -6.41 -11.96
N TYR A 332 10.79 -7.29 -11.29
CA TYR A 332 10.50 -7.12 -9.87
C TYR A 332 11.78 -7.12 -9.04
N ALA A 333 11.91 -6.09 -8.21
CA ALA A 333 12.98 -5.89 -7.25
C ALA A 333 12.36 -5.94 -5.85
N PRO A 334 12.69 -6.94 -5.02
CA PRO A 334 12.09 -7.07 -3.69
C PRO A 334 12.53 -5.94 -2.77
N ILE A 335 11.74 -5.68 -1.72
CA ILE A 335 12.15 -4.76 -0.64
C ILE A 335 13.22 -5.42 0.23
N ALA A 336 13.18 -6.75 0.35
CA ALA A 336 14.22 -7.53 0.99
C ALA A 336 15.60 -7.23 0.36
N GLY A 337 16.53 -6.72 1.18
CA GLY A 337 17.86 -6.34 0.74
C GLY A 337 17.94 -5.03 -0.05
N ALA A 338 16.84 -4.31 -0.23
CA ALA A 338 16.82 -3.02 -0.93
C ALA A 338 17.52 -1.92 -0.13
N LYS A 339 17.94 -0.87 -0.85
CA LYS A 339 18.26 0.43 -0.25
C LYS A 339 17.02 1.30 -0.28
N ILE A 340 16.60 1.80 0.87
CA ILE A 340 15.41 2.64 0.99
C ILE A 340 15.82 4.04 1.43
N ARG A 341 15.23 5.04 0.78
CA ARG A 341 15.26 6.44 1.22
C ARG A 341 13.87 6.82 1.70
N MET A 342 13.69 7.13 2.97
CA MET A 342 12.37 7.40 3.55
C MET A 342 12.39 8.55 4.55
N THR A 343 11.28 9.25 4.70
CA THR A 343 11.03 10.10 5.87
C THR A 343 10.71 9.21 7.07
N GLN A 344 10.81 9.73 8.29
CA GLN A 344 10.47 9.01 9.51
C GLN A 344 9.91 10.01 10.52
N ASP A 345 8.98 9.56 11.34
CA ASP A 345 8.55 10.28 12.55
C ASP A 345 9.54 9.99 13.71
N LYS A 346 9.19 10.40 14.93
CA LYS A 346 10.02 10.31 16.14
C LYS A 346 10.53 8.91 16.44
N PHE A 347 9.72 7.89 16.18
CA PHE A 347 10.06 6.49 16.36
C PHE A 347 9.99 5.75 15.04
N PHE A 348 10.92 4.83 14.86
CA PHE A 348 11.01 3.95 13.71
C PHE A 348 11.35 2.54 14.19
N GLU A 349 10.65 1.56 13.65
CA GLU A 349 10.81 0.16 14.02
C GLU A 349 10.83 -0.73 12.78
N ILE A 350 11.66 -1.76 12.84
CA ILE A 350 11.58 -2.94 11.98
C ILE A 350 11.03 -4.08 12.85
N GLU A 351 9.94 -4.69 12.41
CA GLU A 351 9.30 -5.80 13.09
C GLU A 351 10.30 -6.95 13.32
N GLY A 352 10.32 -7.49 14.53
CA GLY A 352 11.24 -8.56 14.92
C GLY A 352 12.69 -8.13 15.19
N GLN A 353 13.04 -6.85 15.06
CA GLN A 353 14.39 -6.34 15.34
C GLN A 353 14.48 -5.40 16.56
N GLN A 354 13.36 -5.14 17.24
CA GLN A 354 13.37 -4.31 18.45
C GLN A 354 13.87 -5.08 19.67
N ALA A 355 14.55 -4.39 20.58
CA ALA A 355 14.83 -4.93 21.89
C ALA A 355 13.52 -5.14 22.67
N GLU A 356 13.52 -6.12 23.58
CA GLU A 356 12.35 -6.38 24.43
C GLU A 356 11.95 -5.12 25.21
N GLY A 357 10.68 -4.73 25.11
CA GLY A 357 10.16 -3.52 25.77
C GLY A 357 10.32 -2.23 24.96
N GLU A 358 10.99 -2.28 23.80
CA GLU A 358 11.23 -1.16 22.90
C GLU A 358 10.44 -1.24 21.60
N ASP A 359 9.36 -2.02 21.56
CA ASP A 359 8.38 -1.98 20.48
C ASP A 359 7.21 -1.02 20.79
N PHE A 360 6.41 -0.71 19.78
CA PHE A 360 5.24 0.16 19.91
C PHE A 360 4.28 -0.27 21.03
N ALA A 361 3.91 -1.55 21.07
CA ALA A 361 2.97 -2.10 22.05
C ALA A 361 3.51 -1.97 23.48
N SER A 362 4.78 -2.27 23.67
CA SER A 362 5.49 -2.10 24.93
C SER A 362 5.49 -0.64 25.41
N ARG A 363 5.71 0.33 24.52
CA ARG A 363 5.60 1.76 24.85
C ARG A 363 4.19 2.17 25.26
N VAL A 364 3.17 1.68 24.55
CA VAL A 364 1.77 1.92 24.90
C VAL A 364 1.47 1.41 26.32
N ILE A 365 1.87 0.18 26.64
CA ILE A 365 1.69 -0.40 27.98
C ILE A 365 2.45 0.41 29.04
N ALA A 366 3.69 0.80 28.76
CA ALA A 366 4.52 1.57 29.69
C ALA A 366 3.89 2.92 30.03
N ILE A 367 3.38 3.64 29.02
CA ILE A 367 2.68 4.92 29.20
C ILE A 367 1.38 4.70 29.99
N ALA A 368 0.57 3.70 29.63
CA ALA A 368 -0.66 3.39 30.35
C ALA A 368 -0.42 3.02 31.82
N LYS A 369 0.62 2.22 32.11
CA LYS A 369 1.06 1.91 33.47
C LYS A 369 1.49 3.15 34.24
N ALA A 370 2.21 4.07 33.60
CA ALA A 370 2.61 5.32 34.24
C ALA A 370 1.38 6.16 34.67
N PHE A 371 0.36 6.25 33.83
CA PHE A 371 -0.92 6.88 34.20
C PHE A 371 -1.68 6.13 35.32
N ALA A 372 -1.43 4.83 35.45
CA ALA A 372 -2.03 3.95 36.44
C ALA A 372 -1.17 3.79 37.72
N PHE A 373 -0.23 4.70 37.98
CA PHE A 373 0.70 4.65 39.12
C PHE A 373 1.51 3.35 39.23
N GLY A 374 1.79 2.71 38.09
CA GLY A 374 2.52 1.45 37.98
C GLY A 374 1.65 0.19 38.04
N ASP A 375 0.34 0.31 38.30
CA ASP A 375 -0.58 -0.83 38.39
C ASP A 375 -1.81 -0.64 37.48
N LEU A 376 -1.90 -1.42 36.41
CA LEU A 376 -3.00 -1.35 35.46
C LEU A 376 -4.35 -1.65 36.13
N ASP A 377 -4.42 -2.45 37.19
CA ASP A 377 -5.69 -2.77 37.86
C ASP A 377 -6.38 -1.51 38.41
N THR A 378 -5.62 -0.46 38.71
CA THR A 378 -6.16 0.85 39.11
C THR A 378 -7.02 1.49 38.02
N LEU A 379 -6.77 1.19 36.74
CA LEU A 379 -7.57 1.69 35.62
C LEU A 379 -8.99 1.12 35.62
N ARG A 380 -9.20 -0.08 36.18
CA ARG A 380 -10.52 -0.74 36.27
C ARG A 380 -11.38 -0.21 37.41
N GLN A 381 -10.77 0.43 38.40
CA GLN A 381 -11.47 0.89 39.60
C GLN A 381 -12.26 2.20 39.38
N GLY A 382 -12.35 2.70 38.14
CA GLY A 382 -13.26 3.78 37.79
C GLY A 382 -12.93 5.09 38.49
N VAL A 383 -11.70 5.59 38.31
CA VAL A 383 -11.42 7.00 38.60
C VAL A 383 -11.90 7.80 37.37
N ASN A 384 -13.04 8.49 37.52
CA ASN A 384 -13.40 9.57 36.60
C ASN A 384 -12.34 10.66 36.76
N PHE A 385 -11.64 10.98 35.67
CA PHE A 385 -10.82 12.18 35.56
C PHE A 385 -11.63 13.29 34.90
#